data_AF-A0A857VCN8-F1
#
_entry.id   AF-A0A857VCN8-F1
#
_cell.length_a   1.000
_cell.length_b   1.000
_cell.length_c   1.000
_cell.angle_alpha   90.00
_cell.angle_beta   90.00
_cell.angle_gamma   90.00
#
_symmetry.space_group_name_H-M   'P 1'
#
loop_
_entity.id
_entity.type
_entity.pdbx_description
1 polymer ?
#
loop_
_entity_poly.entity_id
_entity_poly.type
_entity_poly.pdbx_seq_one_letter_code
_entity_poly.pdbx_strand_id
1 'polypeptide(L)'
;MIRDNNIVVGIATNKEILRTRIVLRSEQLFLNNVVSEAMLLARKYGWDNEAMTGNIYPLVREFLNKNITESELKRQFVVADWQLAKRQMTWLRRNPFIMWATLDSAEHYLSQLLAQA
;
A
#
# COMPACT_ATOMS: atom_id res chain seq x y z
N MET A 1 14.35 -17.46 11.69
CA MET A 1 14.41 -17.45 13.16
C MET A 1 14.02 -16.06 13.63
N ILE A 2 12.84 -15.92 14.22
CA ILE A 2 12.47 -14.74 14.99
C ILE A 2 13.03 -15.00 16.40
N ARG A 3 13.83 -14.07 16.94
CA ARG A 3 14.37 -14.15 18.31
C ARG A 3 13.21 -14.14 19.31
N ASP A 4 13.38 -14.81 20.44
CA ASP A 4 12.37 -15.03 21.51
C ASP A 4 11.73 -13.76 22.13
N ASN A 5 12.01 -12.56 21.61
CA ASN A 5 11.50 -11.28 22.12
C ASN A 5 10.81 -10.40 21.06
N ASN A 6 10.33 -10.98 19.96
CA ASN A 6 9.65 -10.24 18.90
C ASN A 6 8.19 -10.67 18.80
N ILE A 7 7.28 -9.70 18.87
CA ILE A 7 5.84 -9.90 18.67
C ILE A 7 5.49 -9.41 17.27
N VAL A 8 4.90 -10.27 16.44
CA VAL A 8 4.47 -9.91 15.08
C VAL A 8 2.97 -10.07 14.97
N VAL A 9 2.27 -8.95 14.76
CA VAL A 9 0.80 -8.91 14.61
C VAL A 9 0.43 -8.47 13.21
N GLY A 10 -0.51 -9.17 12.59
CA GLY A 10 -1.04 -8.88 11.26
C GLY A 10 -2.48 -8.39 11.35
N ILE A 11 -2.76 -7.24 10.73
CA ILE A 11 -4.12 -6.72 10.60
C ILE A 11 -4.58 -6.91 9.16
N ALA A 12 -5.68 -7.64 8.96
CA ALA A 12 -6.25 -7.87 7.65
C ALA A 12 -7.64 -7.22 7.55
N THR A 13 -7.85 -6.45 6.48
CA THR A 13 -9.17 -5.92 6.14
C THR A 13 -9.92 -6.94 5.27
N ASN A 14 -11.24 -7.04 5.43
CA ASN A 14 -12.08 -7.81 4.52
C ASN A 14 -11.84 -7.39 3.07
N LYS A 15 -11.80 -8.34 2.15
CA LYS A 15 -11.48 -8.13 0.74
C LYS A 15 -12.37 -7.07 0.07
N GLU A 16 -13.68 -7.09 0.28
CA GLU A 16 -14.58 -6.16 -0.40
C GLU A 16 -14.42 -4.74 0.16
N ILE A 17 -14.28 -4.62 1.49
CA ILE A 17 -13.98 -3.34 2.15
C ILE A 17 -12.64 -2.78 1.65
N LEU A 18 -11.62 -3.63 1.52
CA LEU A 18 -10.30 -3.23 1.03
C LEU A 18 -10.36 -2.70 -0.39
N ARG A 19 -11.15 -3.33 -1.28
CA ARG A 19 -11.35 -2.84 -2.65
C ARG A 19 -11.98 -1.46 -2.67
N THR A 20 -13.06 -1.25 -1.89
CA THR A 20 -13.69 0.07 -1.77
C THR A 20 -12.69 1.12 -1.28
N ARG A 21 -11.89 0.80 -0.26
CA ARG A 21 -10.86 1.71 0.27
C ARG A 21 -9.78 2.06 -0.75
N ILE A 22 -9.33 1.10 -1.56
CA ILE A 22 -8.34 1.35 -2.63
C ILE A 22 -8.91 2.35 -3.67
N VAL A 23 -10.17 2.16 -4.07
CA VAL A 23 -10.83 3.10 -5.00
C VAL A 23 -10.91 4.50 -4.40
N LEU A 24 -11.37 4.62 -3.14
CA LEU A 24 -11.44 5.91 -2.45
C LEU A 24 -10.07 6.57 -2.30
N ARG A 25 -9.04 5.79 -1.95
CA ARG A 25 -7.64 6.27 -1.84
C ARG A 25 -7.12 6.75 -3.18
N SER A 26 -7.45 6.07 -4.28
CA SER A 26 -7.12 6.53 -5.63
C SER A 26 -7.65 7.94 -5.87
N GLU A 27 -8.95 8.16 -5.66
CA GLU A 27 -9.54 9.50 -5.83
C GLU A 27 -8.88 10.56 -4.95
N GLN A 28 -8.60 10.24 -3.68
CA GLN A 28 -7.91 11.14 -2.76
C GLN A 28 -6.50 11.53 -3.24
N LEU A 29 -5.73 10.59 -3.80
CA LEU A 29 -4.40 10.90 -4.33
C LEU A 29 -4.46 11.91 -5.48
N PHE A 30 -5.43 11.74 -6.39
CA PHE A 30 -5.62 12.67 -7.50
C PHE A 30 -6.09 14.04 -7.02
N LEU A 31 -7.02 14.09 -6.05
CA LEU A 31 -7.45 15.35 -5.41
C LEU A 31 -6.29 16.06 -4.71
N ASN A 32 -5.35 15.32 -4.15
CA ASN A 32 -4.16 15.84 -3.47
C ASN A 32 -2.98 16.13 -4.43
N ASN A 33 -3.23 16.26 -5.74
CA ASN A 33 -2.23 16.63 -6.74
C ASN A 33 -1.01 15.69 -6.85
N VAL A 34 -1.22 14.37 -6.75
CA VAL A 34 -0.14 13.37 -6.91
C VAL A 34 0.66 13.52 -8.23
N VAL A 35 0.02 14.04 -9.29
CA VAL A 35 0.71 14.33 -10.56
C VAL A 35 1.77 15.42 -10.38
N SER A 36 1.45 16.50 -9.68
CA SER A 36 2.38 17.59 -9.39
C SER A 36 3.53 17.12 -8.50
N GLU A 37 3.24 16.30 -7.49
CA GLU A 37 4.25 15.66 -6.65
C GLU A 37 5.21 14.80 -7.49
N ALA A 38 4.67 13.91 -8.33
CA ALA A 38 5.46 13.05 -9.20
C ALA A 38 6.35 13.85 -10.16
N MET A 39 5.84 14.94 -10.76
CA MET A 39 6.62 15.84 -11.60
C MET A 39 7.77 16.50 -10.84
N LEU A 40 7.52 16.97 -9.61
CA LEU A 40 8.55 17.58 -8.77
C LEU A 40 9.64 16.58 -8.41
N LEU A 41 9.27 15.38 -7.97
CA LEU A 41 10.20 14.32 -7.59
C LEU A 41 11.00 13.81 -8.79
N ALA A 42 10.36 13.62 -9.93
CA ALA A 42 11.03 13.20 -11.17
C ALA A 42 12.04 14.24 -11.65
N ARG A 43 11.73 15.54 -11.54
CA ARG A 43 12.69 16.61 -11.86
C ARG A 43 13.88 16.61 -10.92
N LYS A 44 13.66 16.31 -9.64
CA LYS A 44 14.70 16.36 -8.61
C LYS A 44 15.60 15.11 -8.61
N TYR A 45 15.03 13.94 -8.86
CA TYR A 45 15.70 12.65 -8.64
C TYR A 45 15.72 11.74 -9.87
N GLY A 46 15.01 12.08 -10.95
CA GLY A 46 14.86 11.27 -12.14
C GLY A 46 13.76 10.21 -12.01
N TRP A 47 13.17 9.82 -13.15
CA TRP A 47 12.13 8.79 -13.20
C TRP A 47 12.66 7.37 -12.92
N ASP A 48 13.96 7.15 -13.12
CA ASP A 48 14.59 5.83 -13.00
C ASP A 48 15.13 5.58 -11.57
N ASN A 49 14.79 6.46 -10.61
CA ASN A 49 15.11 6.31 -9.21
C ASN A 49 14.25 5.20 -8.56
N GLU A 50 14.82 4.42 -7.64
CA GLU A 50 14.09 3.33 -6.95
C GLU A 50 12.82 3.83 -6.21
N ALA A 51 12.83 5.04 -5.66
CA ALA A 51 11.64 5.61 -5.02
C ALA A 51 10.48 5.85 -6.00
N MET A 52 10.76 5.92 -7.31
CA MET A 52 9.79 6.13 -8.39
C MET A 52 9.22 4.82 -8.93
N THR A 53 9.55 3.66 -8.35
CA THR A 53 8.99 2.35 -8.77
C THR A 53 7.63 2.05 -8.14
N GLY A 54 7.18 2.87 -7.17
CA GLY A 54 5.86 2.73 -6.56
C GLY A 54 4.73 2.86 -7.59
N ASN A 55 3.69 2.02 -7.49
CA ASN A 55 2.64 1.82 -8.50
C ASN A 55 2.14 3.08 -9.22
N ILE A 56 1.97 4.21 -8.51
CA ILE A 56 1.42 5.44 -9.08
C ILE A 56 2.40 6.16 -10.01
N TYR A 57 3.70 6.15 -9.72
CA TYR A 57 4.67 7.01 -10.42
C TYR A 57 4.92 6.59 -11.87
N PRO A 58 5.13 5.30 -12.21
CA PRO A 58 5.23 4.88 -13.60
C PRO A 58 3.95 5.20 -14.39
N LEU A 59 2.78 5.04 -13.77
CA LEU A 59 1.52 5.37 -14.44
C LEU A 59 1.36 6.87 -14.67
N VAL A 60 1.77 7.71 -13.72
CA VAL A 60 1.82 9.17 -13.93
C VAL A 60 2.79 9.53 -15.05
N ARG A 61 3.95 8.87 -15.15
CA ARG A 61 4.88 9.05 -16.28
C ARG A 61 4.20 8.76 -17.62
N GLU A 62 3.48 7.64 -17.72
CA GLU A 62 2.72 7.26 -18.92
C GLU A 62 1.63 8.29 -19.26
N PHE A 63 0.91 8.79 -18.26
CA PHE A 63 -0.08 9.85 -18.44
C PHE A 63 0.54 11.16 -18.93
N LEU A 64 1.66 11.59 -18.35
CA LEU A 64 2.40 12.79 -18.77
C LEU A 64 2.95 12.66 -20.20
N ASN A 65 3.32 11.45 -20.60
CA ASN A 65 3.71 11.12 -21.97
C ASN A 65 2.52 11.00 -22.94
N LYS A 66 1.28 11.20 -22.45
CA LYS A 66 0.02 11.08 -23.21
C LYS A 66 -0.27 9.67 -23.75
N ASN A 67 0.33 8.64 -23.15
CA ASN A 67 0.11 7.24 -23.54
C ASN A 67 -1.20 6.68 -22.96
N ILE A 68 -1.67 7.24 -21.84
CA ILE A 68 -2.94 6.88 -21.18
C ILE A 68 -3.71 8.14 -20.80
N THR A 69 -5.03 8.02 -20.67
CA THR A 69 -5.90 9.08 -20.16
C THR A 69 -5.90 9.12 -18.64
N GLU A 70 -6.43 10.18 -18.03
CA GLU A 70 -6.55 10.25 -16.57
C GLU A 70 -7.48 9.15 -16.01
N SER A 71 -8.58 8.86 -16.71
CA SER A 71 -9.50 7.76 -16.34
C SER A 71 -8.79 6.40 -16.38
N GLU A 72 -7.98 6.18 -17.42
CA GLU A 72 -7.20 4.95 -17.56
C GLU A 72 -6.12 4.84 -16.48
N LEU A 73 -5.43 5.95 -16.17
CA LEU A 73 -4.48 6.06 -15.06
C LEU A 73 -5.13 5.64 -13.73
N LYS A 74 -6.28 6.22 -13.37
CA LYS A 74 -7.02 5.86 -12.14
C LYS A 74 -7.38 4.38 -12.10
N ARG A 75 -7.91 3.85 -13.22
CA ARG A 75 -8.31 2.44 -13.34
C ARG A 75 -7.11 1.50 -13.17
N GLN A 76 -6.00 1.78 -13.86
CA GLN A 76 -4.79 0.97 -13.76
C GLN A 76 -4.17 1.04 -12.36
N PHE A 77 -4.17 2.21 -11.73
CA PHE A 77 -3.67 2.38 -10.37
C PHE A 77 -4.46 1.52 -9.37
N VAL A 78 -5.80 1.55 -9.41
CA VAL A 78 -6.65 0.70 -8.56
C VAL A 78 -6.33 -0.79 -8.75
N VAL A 79 -6.11 -1.23 -9.99
CA VAL A 79 -5.74 -2.63 -10.28
C VAL A 79 -4.36 -2.96 -9.72
N ALA A 80 -3.37 -2.10 -9.92
CA ALA A 80 -2.00 -2.30 -9.44
C ALA A 80 -1.94 -2.38 -7.91
N ASP A 81 -2.65 -1.48 -7.21
CA ASP A 81 -2.73 -1.47 -5.75
C ASP A 81 -3.45 -2.71 -5.21
N TRP A 82 -4.52 -3.14 -5.87
CA TRP A 82 -5.20 -4.39 -5.53
C TRP A 82 -4.28 -5.61 -5.67
N GLN A 83 -3.51 -5.69 -6.76
CA GLN A 83 -2.56 -6.77 -6.97
C GLN A 83 -1.42 -6.75 -5.94
N LEU A 84 -0.93 -5.56 -5.59
CA LEU A 84 0.07 -5.39 -4.53
C LEU A 84 -0.46 -5.91 -3.19
N ALA A 85 -1.66 -5.50 -2.79
CA ALA A 85 -2.30 -5.99 -1.57
C ALA A 85 -2.48 -7.52 -1.57
N LYS A 86 -2.85 -8.12 -2.71
CA LYS A 86 -2.94 -9.59 -2.84
C LYS A 86 -1.57 -10.26 -2.66
N ARG A 87 -0.50 -9.68 -3.25
CA ARG A 87 0.88 -10.19 -3.08
C ARG A 87 1.32 -10.07 -1.61
N GLN A 88 1.08 -8.93 -0.95
CA GLN A 88 1.36 -8.73 0.46
C GLN A 88 0.67 -9.78 1.33
N MET A 89 -0.64 -10.00 1.14
CA MET A 89 -1.38 -11.02 1.89
C MET A 89 -0.85 -12.44 1.64
N THR A 90 -0.44 -12.76 0.41
CA THR A 90 0.15 -14.06 0.09
C THR A 90 1.47 -14.27 0.82
N TRP A 91 2.34 -13.26 0.84
CA TRP A 91 3.61 -13.30 1.55
C TRP A 91 3.42 -13.38 3.07
N LEU A 92 2.57 -12.52 3.63
CA LEU A 92 2.34 -12.45 5.08
C LEU A 92 1.70 -13.74 5.61
N ARG A 93 0.74 -14.34 4.90
CA ARG A 93 0.10 -15.60 5.32
C ARG A 93 1.04 -16.80 5.35
N ARG A 94 2.18 -16.75 4.66
CA ARG A 94 3.21 -17.80 4.72
C ARG A 94 4.04 -17.74 6.00
N ASN A 95 3.98 -16.64 6.75
CA ASN A 95 4.71 -16.50 8.00
C ASN A 95 3.85 -17.03 9.17
N PRO A 96 4.20 -18.19 9.77
CA PRO A 96 3.42 -18.81 10.85
C PRO A 96 3.51 -18.03 12.17
N PHE A 97 4.45 -17.09 12.30
CA PHE A 97 4.66 -16.30 13.52
C PHE A 97 3.76 -15.06 13.60
N ILE A 98 2.94 -14.80 12.57
CA ILE A 98 2.02 -13.67 12.58
C ILE A 98 0.76 -14.05 13.35
N MET A 99 0.52 -13.36 14.45
CA MET A 99 -0.77 -13.36 15.13
C MET A 99 -1.71 -12.44 14.36
N TRP A 100 -2.79 -12.98 13.80
CA TRP A 100 -3.76 -12.19 13.04
C TRP A 100 -4.90 -11.72 13.94
N ALA A 101 -5.20 -10.43 13.89
CA ALA A 101 -6.28 -9.82 14.68
C ALA A 101 -6.95 -8.68 13.90
N THR A 102 -8.14 -8.28 14.36
CA THR A 102 -8.71 -6.98 13.99
C THR A 102 -7.86 -5.85 14.58
N LEU A 103 -8.07 -4.61 14.13
CA LEU A 103 -7.34 -3.46 14.68
C LEU A 103 -7.52 -3.36 16.20
N ASP A 104 -8.77 -3.37 16.67
CA ASP A 104 -9.09 -3.22 18.10
C ASP A 104 -8.53 -4.38 18.93
N SER A 105 -8.62 -5.62 18.42
CA SER A 105 -8.08 -6.79 19.12
C SER A 105 -6.56 -6.83 19.12
N ALA A 106 -5.91 -6.33 18.06
CA ALA A 106 -4.46 -6.23 17.99
C ALA A 106 -3.92 -5.26 19.06
N GLU A 107 -4.56 -4.11 19.22
CA GLU A 107 -4.19 -3.11 20.23
C GLU A 107 -4.32 -3.68 21.66
N HIS A 108 -5.43 -4.35 21.95
CA HIS A 108 -5.63 -4.99 23.26
C HIS A 108 -4.59 -6.08 23.53
N TYR A 109 -4.35 -6.95 22.56
CA TYR A 109 -3.35 -8.03 22.66
C TYR A 109 -1.94 -7.49 22.92
N LEU A 110 -1.51 -6.49 22.15
CA LEU A 110 -0.20 -5.85 22.33
C LEU A 110 -0.07 -5.19 23.70
N SER A 111 -1.12 -4.51 24.17
CA SER A 111 -1.12 -3.86 25.48
C SER A 111 -0.95 -4.86 26.62
N GLN A 112 -1.61 -6.03 26.54
CA GLN A 112 -1.47 -7.09 27.56
C GLN A 112 -0.07 -7.69 27.58
N LEU A 113 0.52 -7.96 26.40
CA LEU A 113 1.86 -8.53 26.31
C LEU A 113 2.93 -7.58 26.84
N LEU A 114 2.83 -6.29 26.48
CA LEU A 114 3.81 -5.28 26.89
C LEU A 114 3.70 -4.91 28.37
N ALA A 115 2.55 -5.09 29.00
CA ALA A 115 2.39 -4.89 30.45
C ALA A 115 3.01 -6.02 31.30
N GLN A 116 3.30 -7.18 30.69
CA GLN A 116 3.86 -8.36 31.35
C GLN A 116 5.36 -8.55 31.05
N ALA A 117 5.92 -7.74 30.15
CA ALA A 117 7.32 -7.75 29.74
C ALA A 117 8.15 -6.75 30.56
#